data_AF-A0A1X7R8R3-F1
#
_entry.id   AF-A0A1X7R8R3-F1
#
_cell.length_a   1.000
_cell.length_b   1.000
_cell.length_c   1.000
_cell.angle_alpha   90.00
_cell.angle_beta   90.00
_cell.angle_gamma   90.00
#
_symmetry.space_group_name_H-M   'P 1'
#
loop_
_entity.id
_entity.type
_entity.pdbx_description
1 polymer ?
#
loop_
_entity_poly.entity_id
_entity_poly.type
_entity_poly.pdbx_seq_one_letter_code
_entity_poly.pdbx_strand_id
1 'polypeptide(L)'
;MTTSATSATAASSSTVPSGNIDTTQQEDTPRDVRLLHLLLASQAIHQYEDQVPLQLMDFAYRYTRGVLKDAMIHDSGKKTKKGLTVEDIRLAIAARTQYQFKPTAPKELMLQLAADRNKKALPQVMGSWGIRLPPEKYCLTAKEWDIEENNTSSNQ
;
A
#
# COMPACT_ATOMS: atom_id res chain seq x y z
N MET A 1 50.38 -45.29 -8.71
CA MET A 1 51.08 -45.61 -9.98
C MET A 1 50.03 -45.41 -11.06
N THR A 2 50.02 -44.45 -11.99
CA THR A 2 51.05 -43.64 -12.68
C THR A 2 50.40 -42.43 -13.39
N THR A 3 51.04 -41.24 -13.33
CA THR A 3 51.29 -40.22 -14.40
C THR A 3 50.12 -39.60 -15.21
N SER A 4 49.77 -38.30 -15.04
CA SER A 4 50.23 -37.07 -15.78
C SER A 4 49.67 -36.93 -17.23
N ALA A 5 49.32 -35.80 -17.87
CA ALA A 5 49.45 -34.35 -17.67
C ALA A 5 48.48 -33.57 -18.63
N THR A 6 48.19 -32.31 -18.25
CA THR A 6 47.97 -31.04 -18.99
C THR A 6 47.53 -30.99 -20.47
N SER A 7 46.49 -30.19 -20.75
CA SER A 7 46.42 -29.33 -21.96
C SER A 7 45.56 -28.08 -21.71
N ALA A 8 46.07 -26.93 -22.16
CA ALA A 8 45.59 -25.58 -21.91
C ALA A 8 44.73 -25.00 -23.07
N THR A 9 44.07 -23.87 -22.76
CA THR A 9 43.74 -22.73 -23.64
C THR A 9 42.60 -22.87 -24.67
N ALA A 10 41.53 -22.10 -24.46
CA ALA A 10 41.12 -21.01 -25.36
C ALA A 10 39.93 -20.23 -24.76
N ALA A 11 40.19 -18.99 -24.36
CA ALA A 11 39.16 -18.01 -24.05
C ALA A 11 38.53 -17.54 -25.36
N SER A 12 37.26 -17.84 -25.57
CA SER A 12 36.45 -17.25 -26.63
C SER A 12 35.88 -15.92 -26.14
N SER A 13 36.56 -14.84 -26.50
CA SER A 13 36.07 -13.47 -26.41
C SER A 13 34.82 -13.31 -27.28
N SER A 14 33.65 -13.28 -26.65
CA SER A 14 32.43 -12.81 -27.31
C SER A 14 32.42 -11.28 -27.29
N THR A 15 32.97 -10.71 -28.36
CA THR A 15 32.86 -9.29 -28.72
C THR A 15 31.38 -8.98 -28.94
N VAL A 16 30.71 -8.45 -27.92
CA VAL A 16 29.38 -7.85 -28.09
C VAL A 16 29.55 -6.57 -28.92
N PRO A 17 28.83 -6.44 -30.06
CA PRO A 17 28.97 -5.26 -30.90
C PRO A 17 28.39 -4.08 -30.12
N SER A 18 29.16 -3.00 -30.04
CA SER A 18 28.70 -1.67 -29.67
C SER A 18 27.63 -1.21 -30.65
N GLY A 19 26.39 -1.66 -30.42
CA GLY A 19 25.19 -1.02 -30.92
C GLY A 19 24.93 0.19 -30.04
N ASN A 20 24.90 1.35 -30.68
CA ASN A 20 24.48 2.62 -30.09
C ASN A 20 23.06 2.44 -29.53
N ILE A 21 22.94 2.13 -28.23
CA ILE A 21 21.65 2.16 -27.53
C ILE A 21 21.33 3.64 -27.32
N ASP A 22 20.15 4.05 -27.77
CA ASP A 22 19.57 5.39 -27.68
C ASP A 22 19.70 6.03 -26.27
N THR A 23 20.86 6.59 -25.96
CA THR A 23 21.12 7.33 -24.70
C THR A 23 20.44 8.69 -24.66
N THR A 24 19.93 9.17 -25.79
CA THR A 24 19.28 10.49 -25.91
C THR A 24 17.86 10.54 -25.32
N GLN A 25 17.18 9.40 -25.17
CA GLN A 25 15.86 9.36 -24.50
C GLN A 25 15.98 9.20 -22.96
N GLN A 26 17.15 8.82 -22.47
CA GLN A 26 17.36 8.51 -21.05
C GLN A 26 17.81 9.73 -20.23
N GLU A 27 18.24 10.82 -20.90
CA GLU A 27 18.59 12.11 -20.29
C GLU A 27 17.38 12.99 -19.95
N ASP A 28 16.24 12.82 -20.63
CA ASP A 28 15.04 13.67 -20.42
C ASP A 28 14.21 13.24 -19.19
N THR A 29 14.52 12.08 -18.59
CA THR A 29 13.82 11.60 -17.41
C THR A 29 14.39 12.21 -16.13
N PRO A 30 13.59 12.91 -15.31
CA PRO A 30 14.09 13.55 -14.08
C PRO A 30 14.68 12.55 -13.09
N ARG A 31 15.66 13.01 -12.31
CA ARG A 31 16.44 12.18 -11.38
C ARG A 31 15.56 11.34 -10.44
N ASP A 32 14.54 11.95 -9.84
CA ASP A 32 13.69 11.29 -8.85
C ASP A 32 12.83 10.19 -9.47
N VAL A 33 12.39 10.38 -10.72
CA VAL A 33 11.68 9.32 -11.46
C VAL A 33 12.62 8.15 -11.72
N ARG A 34 13.87 8.38 -12.13
CA ARG A 34 14.86 7.29 -12.30
C ARG A 34 15.15 6.56 -10.99
N LEU A 35 15.19 7.27 -9.86
CA LEU A 35 15.33 6.64 -8.54
C LEU A 35 14.12 5.79 -8.17
N LEU A 36 12.90 6.24 -8.50
CA LEU A 36 11.68 5.44 -8.28
C LEU A 36 11.65 4.18 -9.14
N HIS A 37 12.11 4.25 -10.40
CA HIS A 37 12.27 3.06 -11.26
C HIS A 37 13.22 2.04 -10.59
N LEU A 38 14.34 2.52 -10.06
CA LEU A 38 15.31 1.67 -9.35
C LEU A 38 14.74 1.10 -8.05
N LEU A 39 13.95 1.89 -7.31
CA LEU A 39 13.28 1.45 -6.10
C LEU A 39 12.26 0.34 -6.39
N LEU A 40 11.44 0.50 -7.43
CA LEU A 40 10.46 -0.51 -7.87
C LEU A 40 11.17 -1.80 -8.35
N ALA A 41 12.27 -1.65 -9.08
CA ALA A 41 13.10 -2.78 -9.49
C ALA A 41 13.68 -3.54 -8.28
N SER A 42 14.03 -2.85 -7.18
CA SER A 42 14.51 -3.50 -5.95
C SER A 42 13.45 -4.38 -5.26
N GLN A 43 12.16 -4.12 -5.52
CA GLN A 43 11.04 -4.91 -5.02
C GLN A 43 10.54 -5.95 -6.04
N ALA A 44 11.34 -6.22 -7.09
CA ALA A 44 10.99 -7.11 -8.20
C ALA A 44 9.73 -6.68 -8.98
N ILE A 45 9.42 -5.38 -9.00
CA ILE A 45 8.30 -4.80 -9.78
C ILE A 45 8.89 -4.24 -11.07
N HIS A 46 8.74 -4.98 -12.16
CA HIS A 46 9.26 -4.60 -13.48
C HIS A 46 8.20 -4.06 -14.45
N GLN A 47 6.93 -4.19 -14.09
CA GLN A 47 5.79 -3.83 -14.93
C GLN A 47 4.88 -2.89 -14.13
N TYR A 48 4.80 -1.63 -14.55
CA TYR A 48 3.91 -0.61 -13.99
C TYR A 48 3.59 0.42 -15.08
N GLU A 49 2.55 1.22 -14.86
CA GLU A 49 2.19 2.32 -15.75
C GLU A 49 3.09 3.54 -15.53
N ASP A 50 3.39 4.27 -16.60
CA ASP A 50 4.26 5.45 -16.59
C ASP A 50 3.81 6.56 -15.62
N GLN A 51 2.54 6.57 -15.21
CA GLN A 51 1.96 7.53 -14.26
C GLN A 51 2.25 7.18 -12.79
N VAL A 52 2.62 5.95 -12.47
CA VAL A 52 2.83 5.50 -11.08
C VAL A 52 3.95 6.28 -10.38
N PRO A 53 5.13 6.50 -10.99
CA PRO A 53 6.18 7.32 -10.38
C PRO A 53 5.71 8.75 -10.07
N LEU A 54 4.95 9.37 -11.00
CA LEU A 54 4.42 10.73 -10.81
C LEU A 54 3.45 10.78 -9.63
N GLN A 55 2.52 9.83 -9.55
CA GLN A 55 1.57 9.75 -8.44
C GLN A 55 2.27 9.55 -7.09
N LEU A 56 3.34 8.74 -7.05
CA LEU A 56 4.09 8.49 -5.83
C LEU A 56 4.90 9.73 -5.39
N MET A 57 5.44 10.49 -6.35
CA MET A 57 6.09 11.78 -6.08
C MET A 57 5.08 12.81 -5.52
N ASP A 58 3.90 12.91 -6.12
CA ASP A 58 2.82 13.78 -5.65
C ASP A 58 2.39 13.43 -4.22
N PHE A 59 2.28 12.13 -3.92
CA PHE A 59 2.03 11.64 -2.58
C PHE A 59 3.16 12.04 -1.62
N ALA A 60 4.42 11.79 -1.97
CA ALA A 60 5.56 12.10 -1.11
C ALA A 60 5.66 13.61 -0.82
N TYR A 61 5.41 14.46 -1.81
CA TYR A 61 5.37 15.90 -1.65
C TYR A 61 4.25 16.35 -0.70
N ARG A 62 3.01 15.88 -0.93
CA ARG A 62 1.85 16.21 -0.08
C ARG A 62 2.04 15.70 1.35
N TYR A 63 2.57 14.49 1.51
CA TYR A 63 2.86 13.89 2.81
C TYR A 63 3.89 14.72 3.58
N THR A 64 5.05 15.01 2.96
CA THR A 64 6.14 15.74 3.60
C THR A 64 5.73 17.16 3.95
N ARG A 65 4.99 17.85 3.06
CA ARG A 65 4.44 19.18 3.33
C ARG A 65 3.49 19.18 4.54
N GLY A 66 2.64 18.16 4.65
CA GLY A 66 1.75 17.99 5.81
C GLY A 66 2.53 17.79 7.11
N VAL A 67 3.50 16.86 7.10
CA VAL A 67 4.35 16.57 8.26
C VAL A 67 5.15 17.79 8.70
N LEU A 68 5.74 18.54 7.77
CA LEU A 68 6.51 19.74 8.09
C LEU A 68 5.61 20.85 8.65
N LYS A 69 4.39 21.01 8.14
CA LYS A 69 3.42 21.96 8.68
C LYS A 69 3.04 21.60 10.12
N ASP A 70 2.75 20.34 10.40
CA ASP A 70 2.41 19.86 11.73
C ASP A 70 3.61 20.03 12.69
N ALA A 71 4.83 19.69 12.25
CA ALA A 71 6.05 19.88 13.02
C ALA A 71 6.33 21.36 13.34
N MET A 72 6.04 22.28 12.42
CA MET A 72 6.16 23.72 12.66
C MET A 72 5.15 24.21 13.72
N ILE A 73 3.95 23.65 13.73
CA ILE A 73 2.95 23.92 14.79
C ILE A 73 3.46 23.40 16.14
N HIS A 74 4.04 22.20 16.17
CA HIS A 74 4.64 21.64 17.39
C HIS A 74 5.79 22.49 17.94
N ASP A 75 6.71 22.98 17.11
CA ASP A 75 7.78 23.89 17.55
C ASP A 75 7.22 25.23 18.07
N SER A 76 6.18 25.77 17.41
CA SER A 76 5.54 27.02 17.84
C SER A 76 4.88 26.92 19.22
N GLY A 77 4.40 25.73 19.61
CA GLY A 77 3.78 25.46 20.91
C GLY A 77 4.77 25.16 22.04
N LYS A 78 6.08 25.02 21.74
CA LYS A 78 7.10 24.82 22.76
C LYS A 78 7.43 26.12 23.49
N LYS A 79 7.70 26.03 24.80
CA LYS A 79 8.12 27.18 25.64
C LYS A 79 9.44 27.80 25.19
N THR A 80 10.35 27.00 24.62
CA THR A 80 11.61 27.46 24.05
C THR A 80 11.66 27.08 22.58
N LYS A 81 11.55 28.08 21.70
CA LYS A 81 11.69 27.87 20.26
C LYS A 81 13.18 27.67 19.94
N LYS A 82 13.53 26.46 19.49
CA LYS A 82 14.91 26.11 19.13
C LYS A 82 15.07 25.93 17.61
N GLY A 83 14.04 26.25 16.85
CA GLY A 83 13.92 25.89 15.45
C GLY A 83 13.44 24.45 15.28
N LEU A 84 13.11 24.08 14.05
CA LEU A 84 12.57 22.76 13.72
C LEU A 84 13.58 21.66 14.12
N THR A 85 13.21 20.82 15.08
CA THR A 85 14.05 19.71 15.54
C THR A 85 13.57 18.37 14.98
N VAL A 86 14.45 17.35 14.99
CA VAL A 86 14.08 15.97 14.58
C VAL A 86 12.95 15.42 15.46
N GLU A 87 12.89 15.82 16.73
CA GLU A 87 11.83 15.40 17.65
C GLU A 87 10.45 15.94 17.26
N ASP A 88 10.38 17.15 16.68
CA ASP A 88 9.12 17.70 16.14
C ASP A 88 8.62 16.90 14.95
N ILE A 89 9.54 16.52 14.06
CA ILE A 89 9.24 15.69 12.89
C ILE A 89 8.79 14.29 13.34
N ARG A 90 9.47 13.69 14.32
CA ARG A 90 9.09 12.39 14.89
C ARG A 90 7.69 12.42 15.50
N LEU A 91 7.38 13.47 16.27
CA LEU A 91 6.06 13.64 16.88
C LEU A 91 4.97 13.85 15.82
N ALA A 92 5.23 14.69 14.82
CA ALA A 92 4.30 14.94 13.71
C ALA A 92 4.00 13.65 12.91
N ILE A 93 5.03 12.83 12.63
CA ILE A 93 4.86 11.53 11.98
C ILE A 93 4.04 10.59 12.86
N ALA A 94 4.38 10.48 14.15
CA ALA A 94 3.68 9.60 15.09
C ALA A 94 2.18 9.94 15.19
N ALA A 95 1.83 11.23 15.25
CA ALA A 95 0.44 11.67 15.28
C ALA A 95 -0.34 11.24 14.02
N ARG A 96 0.28 11.33 12.83
CA ARG A 96 -0.37 10.94 11.57
C ARG A 96 -0.47 9.42 11.39
N THR A 97 0.53 8.68 11.86
CA THR A 97 0.55 7.20 11.79
C THR A 97 -0.62 6.56 12.52
N GLN A 98 -1.16 7.20 13.57
CA GLN A 98 -2.27 6.65 14.36
C GLN A 98 -3.58 6.46 13.57
N TYR A 99 -3.82 7.24 12.50
CA TYR A 99 -5.09 7.20 11.76
C TYR A 99 -4.95 7.05 10.24
N GLN A 100 -3.77 7.29 9.65
CA GLN A 100 -3.59 7.20 8.19
C GLN A 100 -2.93 5.91 7.73
N PHE A 101 -1.98 5.39 8.51
CA PHE A 101 -1.19 4.23 8.10
C PHE A 101 -1.70 2.99 8.81
N LYS A 102 -1.68 1.85 8.10
CA LYS A 102 -1.98 0.58 8.73
C LYS A 102 -0.88 0.27 9.75
N PRO A 103 -1.17 0.23 11.06
CA PRO A 103 -0.20 -0.26 12.01
C PRO A 103 0.08 -1.74 11.71
N THR A 104 1.23 -2.24 12.18
CA THR A 104 1.50 -3.67 12.20
C THR A 104 0.30 -4.39 12.82
N ALA A 105 -0.22 -5.41 12.12
CA ALA A 105 -1.45 -6.10 12.52
C ALA A 105 -1.35 -6.55 13.99
N PRO A 106 -2.24 -6.08 14.89
CA PRO A 106 -2.15 -6.40 16.31
C PRO A 106 -2.57 -7.86 16.53
N LYS A 107 -1.58 -8.77 16.47
CA LYS A 107 -1.79 -10.23 16.56
C LYS A 107 -2.52 -10.63 17.84
N GLU A 108 -2.14 -10.04 18.97
CA GLU A 108 -2.76 -10.33 20.27
C GLU A 108 -4.24 -9.94 20.29
N LEU A 109 -4.57 -8.73 19.81
CA LEU A 109 -5.95 -8.29 19.70
C LEU A 109 -6.78 -9.20 18.79
N MET A 110 -6.23 -9.61 17.64
CA MET A 110 -6.90 -10.54 16.73
C MET A 110 -7.09 -11.92 17.36
N LEU A 111 -6.09 -12.43 18.10
CA LEU A 111 -6.19 -13.72 18.80
C LEU A 111 -7.23 -13.68 19.92
N GLN A 112 -7.27 -12.59 20.69
CA GLN A 112 -8.29 -12.41 21.73
C GLN A 112 -9.69 -12.35 21.11
N LEU A 113 -9.86 -11.56 20.04
CA LEU A 113 -11.14 -11.48 19.33
C LEU A 113 -11.54 -12.83 18.74
N ALA A 114 -10.59 -13.57 18.17
CA ALA A 114 -10.82 -14.91 17.67
C ALA A 114 -11.25 -15.86 18.80
N ALA A 115 -10.58 -15.85 19.96
CA ALA A 115 -10.96 -16.65 21.11
C ALA A 115 -12.38 -16.31 21.58
N ASP A 116 -12.74 -15.02 21.66
CA ASP A 116 -14.08 -14.58 22.06
C ASP A 116 -15.16 -14.99 21.06
N ARG A 117 -14.86 -14.99 19.76
CA ARG A 117 -15.80 -15.43 18.71
C ARG A 117 -15.93 -16.94 18.64
N ASN A 118 -14.81 -17.65 18.78
CA ASN A 118 -14.75 -19.12 18.69
C ASN A 118 -15.33 -19.82 19.94
N LYS A 119 -15.62 -19.09 21.02
CA LYS A 119 -16.36 -19.62 22.19
C LYS A 119 -17.75 -20.16 21.82
N LYS A 120 -18.37 -19.65 20.75
CA LYS A 120 -19.67 -20.12 20.29
C LYS A 120 -19.50 -21.35 19.40
N ALA A 121 -20.08 -22.47 19.83
CA ALA A 121 -20.12 -23.68 19.03
C ALA A 121 -20.83 -23.43 17.69
N LEU A 122 -20.47 -24.22 16.69
CA LEU A 122 -21.06 -24.13 15.36
C LEU A 122 -22.56 -24.47 15.43
N PRO A 123 -23.44 -23.76 14.70
CA PRO A 123 -24.84 -24.12 14.57
C PRO A 123 -25.02 -25.51 13.95
N GLN A 124 -26.11 -26.20 14.29
CA GLN A 124 -26.44 -27.47 13.66
C GLN A 124 -26.72 -27.28 12.17
N VAL A 125 -26.12 -28.14 11.35
CA VAL A 125 -26.29 -28.14 9.88
C VAL A 125 -27.28 -29.23 9.49
N MET A 126 -28.30 -28.90 8.70
CA MET A 126 -29.24 -29.89 8.14
C MET A 126 -28.54 -30.68 7.03
N GLY A 127 -28.71 -32.01 6.99
CA GLY A 127 -28.05 -32.90 6.01
C GLY A 127 -28.56 -32.81 4.56
N SER A 128 -29.22 -31.72 4.18
CA SER A 128 -29.68 -31.48 2.81
C SER A 128 -28.54 -30.89 1.98
N TRP A 129 -28.30 -31.42 0.78
CA TRP A 129 -27.37 -30.82 -0.16
C TRP A 129 -27.95 -29.52 -0.73
N GLY A 130 -27.37 -28.38 -0.36
CA GLY A 130 -27.80 -27.08 -0.87
C GLY A 130 -27.25 -25.89 -0.08
N ILE A 131 -27.57 -24.67 -0.55
CA ILE A 131 -27.18 -23.42 0.09
C ILE A 131 -28.27 -23.02 1.10
N ARG A 132 -27.88 -22.80 2.36
CA ARG A 132 -28.78 -22.32 3.40
C ARG A 132 -28.84 -20.80 3.39
N LEU A 133 -29.88 -20.25 2.76
CA LEU A 133 -30.18 -18.84 2.87
C LEU A 133 -30.60 -18.48 4.31
N PRO A 134 -30.26 -17.29 4.81
CA PRO A 134 -30.90 -16.72 6.00
C PRO A 134 -32.43 -16.67 5.82
N PRO A 135 -33.21 -16.50 6.91
CA PRO A 135 -34.63 -16.23 6.80
C PRO A 135 -34.93 -15.10 5.81
N GLU A 136 -36.03 -15.18 5.07
CA GLU A 136 -36.37 -14.24 3.98
C GLU A 136 -36.34 -12.76 4.40
N LYS A 137 -36.68 -12.46 5.67
CA LYS A 137 -36.56 -11.12 6.26
C LYS A 137 -35.12 -10.54 6.29
N TYR A 138 -34.11 -11.40 6.26
CA TYR A 138 -32.68 -11.05 6.17
C TYR A 138 -32.10 -11.35 4.78
N CYS A 139 -32.89 -11.87 3.86
CA CYS A 139 -32.52 -11.96 2.46
C CYS A 139 -32.77 -10.60 1.82
N LEU A 140 -31.77 -10.11 1.07
CA LEU A 140 -31.96 -9.02 0.13
C LEU A 140 -32.69 -9.55 -1.10
N THR A 141 -33.92 -10.05 -0.92
CA THR A 141 -34.83 -10.29 -2.03
C THR A 141 -35.23 -8.92 -2.56
N ALA A 142 -35.23 -8.75 -3.89
CA ALA A 142 -35.46 -7.48 -4.58
C ALA A 142 -36.77 -6.80 -4.15
N LYS A 143 -36.73 -6.09 -3.02
CA LYS A 143 -37.73 -5.10 -2.64
C LYS A 143 -37.45 -3.90 -3.52
N GLU A 144 -38.44 -3.55 -4.34
CA GLU A 144 -38.45 -2.26 -5.02
C GLU A 144 -38.29 -1.16 -3.96
N TRP A 145 -37.46 -0.16 -4.23
CA TRP A 145 -37.32 0.99 -3.34
C TRP A 145 -38.47 1.95 -3.61
N ASP A 146 -39.70 1.56 -3.23
CA ASP A 146 -40.81 2.51 -3.17
C ASP A 146 -40.53 3.47 -2.01
N ILE A 147 -40.05 4.65 -2.36
CA ILE A 147 -40.09 5.82 -1.48
C ILE A 147 -41.58 6.12 -1.35
N GLU A 148 -42.19 5.85 -0.20
CA GLU A 148 -43.54 6.35 0.06
C GLU A 148 -43.50 7.88 0.00
N GLU A 149 -43.84 8.40 -1.18
CA GLU A 149 -43.95 9.81 -1.46
C GLU A 149 -45.07 10.33 -0.57
N ASN A 150 -44.65 11.03 0.48
CA ASN A 150 -45.44 11.70 1.48
C ASN A 150 -46.77 12.16 0.88
N ASN A 151 -47.88 11.52 1.27
CA ASN A 151 -49.24 11.90 0.87
C ASN A 151 -49.63 13.21 1.55
N THR A 152 -48.88 14.26 1.22
CA THR A 152 -49.11 15.65 1.57
C THR A 152 -49.38 16.39 0.28
N SER A 153 -50.60 16.26 -0.27
CA SER A 153 -51.28 17.31 -1.02
C SER A 153 -52.72 16.91 -1.40
N SER A 154 -53.66 17.57 -0.73
CA SER A 154 -54.87 18.14 -1.33
C SER A 154 -56.05 17.25 -1.74
N ASN A 155 -57.09 17.36 -0.91
CA ASN A 155 -58.36 18.00 -1.28
C ASN A 155 -59.37 17.17 -2.12
N GLN A 156 -60.31 16.51 -1.45
CA GLN A 156 -61.74 16.85 -1.51
C GLN A 156 -62.50 16.24 -0.32
#